data_AF-A0A8H4EHU6-F1
#
_entry.id   AF-A0A8H4EHU6-F1
#
_cell.length_a   1.000
_cell.length_b   1.000
_cell.length_c   1.000
_cell.angle_alpha   90.00
_cell.angle_beta   90.00
_cell.angle_gamma   90.00
#
_symmetry.space_group_name_H-M   'P 1'
#
loop_
_entity.id
_entity.type
_entity.pdbx_description
1 polymer ?
#
loop_
_entity_poly.entity_id
_entity_poly.type
_entity_poly.pdbx_seq_one_letter_code
_entity_poly.pdbx_strand_id
1 'polypeptide(L)'
;MSSQHFLAGAHICKSDRTTYFSCGYVLGLNGRNYDNGIIKDLIITDMPARSGDSGGTVLSFVSPQNLNSVVIQGIIFGGGKLLHAAQLIDIIFKELRENARYDLTLYAGGSSS
;
A
#
# COMPACT_ATOMS: atom_id res chain seq x y z
N MET A 1 -9.82 12.58 7.84
CA MET A 1 -9.93 11.21 7.30
C MET A 1 -9.52 10.27 8.41
N SER A 2 -10.38 9.34 8.79
CA SER A 2 -10.11 8.39 9.87
C SER A 2 -8.95 7.49 9.47
N SER A 3 -7.85 7.53 10.21
CA SER A 3 -6.71 6.62 10.04
C SER A 3 -7.22 5.19 10.19
N GLN A 4 -7.31 4.43 9.11
CA GLN A 4 -7.48 2.99 9.24
C GLN A 4 -6.18 2.45 9.83
N HIS A 5 -6.21 2.16 11.13
CA HIS A 5 -5.12 1.44 11.78
C HIS A 5 -5.11 0.04 11.21
N PHE A 6 -4.08 -0.26 10.42
CA PHE A 6 -3.78 -1.62 10.07
C PHE A 6 -3.53 -2.45 11.32
N LEU A 7 -3.92 -3.71 11.25
CA LEU A 7 -3.60 -4.70 12.27
C LEU A 7 -2.68 -5.74 11.64
N ALA A 8 -1.71 -6.21 12.43
CA ALA A 8 -1.02 -7.45 12.08
C ALA A 8 -2.06 -8.57 11.90
N GLY A 9 -1.89 -9.38 10.85
CA GLY A 9 -2.84 -10.40 10.44
C GLY A 9 -3.96 -9.91 9.51
N ALA A 10 -4.02 -8.62 9.16
CA ALA A 10 -5.00 -8.14 8.17
C ALA A 10 -4.71 -8.74 6.78
N HIS A 11 -5.75 -9.21 6.10
CA HIS A 11 -5.66 -9.68 4.72
C HIS A 11 -5.53 -8.50 3.76
N ILE A 12 -4.52 -8.56 2.91
CA ILE A 12 -4.23 -7.53 1.91
C ILE A 12 -3.91 -8.20 0.58
N CYS A 13 -4.20 -7.48 -0.50
CA CYS A 13 -3.90 -7.89 -1.85
C CYS A 13 -3.13 -6.79 -2.58
N LYS A 14 -2.51 -7.17 -3.68
CA LYS A 14 -1.85 -6.25 -4.59
C LYS A 14 -2.16 -6.56 -6.04
N SER A 15 -2.03 -5.53 -6.88
CA SER A 15 -2.10 -5.64 -8.33
C SER A 15 -0.90 -4.94 -8.95
N ASP A 16 -0.12 -5.69 -9.72
CA ASP A 16 1.12 -5.24 -10.33
C ASP A 16 1.44 -5.95 -11.65
N ARG A 17 2.61 -5.65 -12.20
CA ARG A 17 3.02 -6.09 -13.54
C ARG A 17 3.55 -7.53 -13.56
N THR A 18 4.33 -7.94 -12.57
CA THR A 18 5.14 -9.17 -12.68
C THR A 18 4.51 -10.34 -11.94
N THR A 19 3.84 -10.10 -10.82
CA THR A 19 3.12 -11.17 -10.10
C THR A 19 1.60 -10.98 -10.12
N TYR A 20 1.12 -10.05 -10.96
CA TYR A 20 -0.29 -9.81 -11.28
C TYR A 20 -1.10 -9.48 -10.04
N PHE A 21 -2.14 -10.27 -9.75
CA PHE A 21 -2.96 -10.13 -8.56
C PHE A 21 -2.62 -11.23 -7.57
N SER A 22 -2.20 -10.86 -6.38
CA SER A 22 -1.85 -11.79 -5.30
C SER A 22 -2.17 -11.20 -3.94
N CYS A 23 -2.38 -12.06 -2.95
CA CYS A 23 -2.77 -11.67 -1.61
C CYS A 23 -1.90 -12.34 -0.56
N GLY A 24 -1.96 -11.80 0.66
CA GLY A 24 -1.21 -12.22 1.82
C GLY A 24 -1.69 -11.46 3.05
N TYR A 25 -0.84 -11.35 4.04
CA TYR A 25 -1.14 -10.78 5.34
C TYR A 25 -0.14 -9.72 5.74
N VAL A 26 -0.61 -8.77 6.56
CA VAL A 26 0.25 -7.83 7.25
C VAL A 26 0.99 -8.57 8.36
N LEU A 27 2.32 -8.60 8.27
CA LEU A 27 3.18 -9.16 9.30
C LEU A 27 3.59 -8.11 10.33
N GLY A 28 3.66 -6.83 9.93
CA GLY A 28 4.08 -5.76 10.81
C GLY A 28 3.85 -4.38 10.21
N LEU A 29 3.95 -3.37 11.07
CA LEU A 29 3.76 -1.96 10.73
C LEU A 29 4.96 -1.16 11.22
N ASN A 30 5.07 0.08 10.75
CA ASN A 30 6.17 0.98 11.10
C ASN A 30 7.55 0.44 10.68
N GLY A 31 7.59 -0.30 9.56
CA GLY A 31 8.83 -0.75 8.96
C GLY A 31 9.69 0.41 8.49
N ARG A 32 11.01 0.22 8.51
CA ARG A 32 12.00 1.20 8.07
C ARG A 32 12.98 0.59 7.08
N ASN A 33 13.25 1.31 5.99
CA ASN A 33 14.35 1.00 5.07
C ASN A 33 15.43 2.10 5.19
N TYR A 34 16.70 1.70 5.08
CA TYR A 34 17.87 2.55 5.25
C TYR A 34 18.80 2.59 4.02
N ASP A 35 18.45 1.90 2.93
CA ASP A 35 19.40 1.64 1.84
C ASP A 35 19.69 2.90 0.99
N ASN A 36 18.74 3.83 0.87
CA ASN A 36 18.88 5.08 0.09
C ASN A 36 18.19 6.28 0.76
N GLY A 37 18.40 6.42 2.07
CA GLY A 37 17.66 7.35 2.94
C GLY A 37 16.69 6.61 3.85
N ILE A 38 16.06 7.33 4.77
CA ILE A 38 15.15 6.71 5.76
C ILE A 38 13.72 6.78 5.23
N ILE A 39 13.22 5.65 4.72
CA ILE A 39 11.80 5.48 4.43
C ILE A 39 11.15 4.83 5.65
N LYS A 40 10.09 5.44 6.15
CA LYS A 40 9.40 5.07 7.40
C LYS A 40 7.97 4.65 7.11
N ASP A 41 7.34 4.09 8.13
CA ASP A 41 5.90 3.79 8.14
C ASP A 41 5.52 2.80 7.02
N LEU A 42 6.42 1.85 6.74
CA LEU A 42 6.19 0.75 5.81
C LEU A 42 5.31 -0.32 6.47
N ILE A 43 4.36 -0.86 5.70
CA ILE A 43 3.70 -2.12 6.00
C ILE A 43 4.65 -3.24 5.61
N ILE A 44 4.88 -4.20 6.51
CA ILE A 44 5.62 -5.43 6.22
C ILE A 44 4.61 -6.56 5.98
N THR A 45 4.81 -7.35 4.92
CA THR A 45 3.87 -8.36 4.46
C THR A 45 4.58 -9.58 3.87
N ASP A 46 3.88 -10.71 3.85
CA ASP A 46 4.27 -11.94 3.14
C ASP A 46 3.68 -12.03 1.72
N MET A 47 3.00 -10.99 1.21
CA MET A 47 2.52 -10.95 -0.17
C MET A 47 3.68 -11.17 -1.14
N PRO A 48 3.58 -12.11 -2.09
CA PRO A 48 4.69 -12.44 -2.98
C PRO A 48 4.96 -11.30 -3.97
N ALA A 49 6.12 -10.67 -3.90
CA ALA A 49 6.54 -9.67 -4.89
C ALA A 49 7.90 -9.99 -5.54
N ARG A 50 8.10 -9.52 -6.76
CA ARG A 50 9.31 -9.66 -7.58
C ARG A 50 9.74 -8.32 -8.16
N SER A 51 10.96 -8.28 -8.68
CA SER A 51 11.42 -7.14 -9.48
C SER A 51 10.45 -6.87 -10.62
N GLY A 52 9.91 -5.64 -10.66
CA GLY A 52 8.84 -5.25 -11.57
C GLY A 52 7.50 -4.94 -10.88
N ASP A 53 7.33 -5.33 -9.62
CA ASP A 53 6.10 -5.07 -8.86
C ASP A 53 6.08 -3.74 -8.12
N SER A 54 7.26 -3.12 -7.92
CA SER A 54 7.38 -1.79 -7.29
C SER A 54 6.48 -0.76 -7.99
N GLY A 55 5.74 0.02 -7.19
CA GLY A 55 4.71 0.95 -7.65
C GLY A 55 3.33 0.34 -7.84
N GLY A 56 3.19 -0.99 -7.80
CA GLY A 56 1.91 -1.69 -7.87
C GLY A 56 0.98 -1.34 -6.71
N THR A 57 -0.32 -1.40 -6.94
CA THR A 57 -1.34 -0.97 -5.96
C THR A 57 -1.50 -2.02 -4.87
N VAL A 58 -1.59 -1.61 -3.61
CA VAL A 58 -1.98 -2.45 -2.46
C VAL A 58 -3.38 -2.06 -2.00
N LEU A 59 -4.22 -3.05 -1.76
CA LEU A 59 -5.63 -2.88 -1.41
C LEU A 59 -6.13 -3.93 -0.42
N SER A 60 -7.26 -3.63 0.22
CA SER A 60 -8.05 -4.59 1.00
C SER A 60 -9.49 -4.58 0.53
N PHE A 61 -10.18 -5.73 0.59
CA PHE A 61 -11.63 -5.76 0.41
C PHE A 61 -12.32 -5.17 1.63
N VAL A 62 -13.40 -4.41 1.42
CA VAL A 62 -14.17 -3.78 2.51
C VAL A 62 -14.81 -4.83 3.43
N SER A 63 -15.18 -5.99 2.88
CA SER A 63 -15.60 -7.15 3.66
C SER A 63 -15.29 -8.44 2.91
N PRO A 64 -15.13 -9.59 3.60
CA PRO A 64 -14.97 -10.89 2.94
C PRO A 64 -16.15 -11.28 2.03
N GLN A 65 -17.34 -10.71 2.26
CA GLN A 65 -18.56 -10.98 1.50
C GLN A 65 -18.76 -10.02 0.31
N ASN A 66 -17.96 -8.95 0.20
CA ASN A 66 -18.06 -7.97 -0.87
C ASN A 66 -16.73 -7.82 -1.60
N LEU A 67 -16.60 -8.53 -2.73
CA LEU A 67 -15.41 -8.49 -3.58
C LEU A 67 -15.44 -7.33 -4.60
N ASN A 68 -16.50 -6.54 -4.65
CA ASN A 68 -16.65 -5.43 -5.60
C ASN A 68 -16.24 -4.08 -5.00
N SER A 69 -15.85 -4.05 -3.72
CA SER A 69 -15.47 -2.83 -3.02
C SER A 69 -14.15 -3.02 -2.30
N VAL A 70 -13.22 -2.11 -2.58
CA VAL A 70 -11.85 -2.15 -2.05
C VAL A 70 -11.47 -0.81 -1.44
N VAL A 71 -10.57 -0.86 -0.47
CA VAL A 71 -9.86 0.29 0.08
C VAL A 71 -8.44 0.24 -0.44
N ILE A 72 -7.98 1.34 -1.02
CA ILE A 72 -6.56 1.48 -1.39
C ILE A 72 -5.76 1.74 -0.13
N GLN A 73 -4.72 0.95 0.02
CA GLN A 73 -3.90 0.94 1.22
C GLN A 73 -2.52 1.56 0.99
N GLY A 74 -2.04 1.49 -0.25
CA GLY A 74 -0.70 1.95 -0.55
C GLY A 74 -0.20 1.47 -1.88
N ILE A 75 1.12 1.53 -2.04
CA ILE A 75 1.84 1.01 -3.19
C ILE A 75 2.98 0.10 -2.74
N ILE A 76 3.32 -0.88 -3.56
CA ILE A 76 4.48 -1.74 -3.33
C ILE A 76 5.73 -0.88 -3.40
N PHE A 77 6.50 -0.90 -2.33
CA PHE A 77 7.82 -0.28 -2.29
C PHE A 77 8.86 -1.25 -2.88
N GLY A 78 8.94 -2.44 -2.31
CA GLY A 78 9.92 -3.46 -2.65
C GLY A 78 10.12 -4.42 -1.49
N GLY A 79 11.07 -5.35 -1.59
CA GLY A 79 11.27 -6.35 -0.54
C GLY A 79 12.43 -7.28 -0.79
N GLY A 80 12.79 -8.03 0.25
CA GLY A 80 13.73 -9.13 0.18
C GLY A 80 13.05 -10.42 -0.30
N LYS A 81 13.78 -11.54 -0.22
CA LYS A 81 13.33 -12.84 -0.73
C LYS A 81 12.09 -13.42 -0.01
N LEU A 82 11.80 -12.96 1.20
CA LEU A 82 10.75 -13.50 2.08
C LEU A 82 9.82 -12.44 2.68
N LEU A 83 10.22 -11.17 2.65
CA LEU A 83 9.48 -10.07 3.27
C LEU A 83 9.39 -8.93 2.29
N HIS A 84 8.18 -8.46 2.08
CA HIS A 84 7.89 -7.36 1.19
C HIS A 84 7.31 -6.20 1.96
N ALA A 85 7.48 -5.02 1.41
CA ALA A 85 7.07 -3.78 2.02
C ALA A 85 6.20 -2.96 1.07
N ALA A 86 5.19 -2.33 1.65
CA ALA A 86 4.33 -1.36 0.99
C ALA A 86 4.36 -0.03 1.74
N GLN A 87 4.33 1.07 0.98
CA GLN A 87 4.17 2.40 1.54
C GLN A 87 2.70 2.74 1.68
N LEU A 88 2.29 3.19 2.88
CA LEU A 88 0.93 3.61 3.16
C LEU A 88 0.50 4.81 2.32
N ILE A 89 -0.72 4.77 1.78
CA ILE A 89 -1.28 5.84 0.94
C ILE A 89 -1.38 7.18 1.69
N ASP A 90 -1.71 7.14 2.99
CA ASP A 90 -1.80 8.33 3.83
C ASP A 90 -0.44 9.04 3.97
N ILE A 91 0.64 8.27 4.05
CA ILE A 91 2.00 8.81 4.13
C ILE A 91 2.40 9.42 2.78
N ILE A 92 2.04 8.78 1.66
CA ILE A 92 2.27 9.32 0.32
C ILE A 92 1.54 10.66 0.16
N PHE A 93 0.27 10.73 0.53
CA PHE A 93 -0.51 11.98 0.44
C PHE A 93 0.01 13.06 1.38
N LYS A 94 0.46 12.70 2.58
CA LYS A 94 1.12 13.64 3.48
C LYS A 94 2.38 14.22 2.83
N GLU A 95 3.26 13.36 2.32
CA GLU A 95 4.52 13.77 1.69
C GLU A 95 4.28 14.65 0.46
N LEU A 96 3.31 14.30 -0.38
CA LEU A 96 2.94 15.11 -1.53
C LEU A 96 2.40 16.48 -1.12
N ARG A 97 1.59 16.57 -0.06
CA ARG A 97 1.11 17.87 0.44
C ARG A 97 2.23 18.75 1.00
N GLU A 98 3.21 18.15 1.66
CA GLU A 98 4.29 18.89 2.34
C GLU A 98 5.43 19.26 1.38
N ASN A 99 5.70 18.44 0.35
CA ASN A 99 6.93 18.56 -0.45
C ASN A 99 6.69 18.71 -1.96
N ALA A 100 5.45 18.63 -2.46
CA ALA A 100 5.23 18.82 -3.88
C ALA A 100 5.50 20.27 -4.30
N ARG A 101 6.22 20.43 -5.41
CA ARG A 101 6.46 21.73 -6.04
C ARG A 101 5.22 22.35 -6.68
N TYR A 102 4.18 21.55 -6.88
CA TYR A 102 2.95 21.92 -7.56
C TYR A 102 1.75 21.59 -6.68
N ASP A 103 0.70 22.40 -6.79
CA ASP A 103 -0.57 22.12 -6.13
C ASP A 103 -1.23 20.88 -6.77
N LEU A 104 -1.21 19.77 -6.04
CA LEU A 104 -1.80 18.51 -6.47
C LEU A 104 -3.24 18.42 -5.97
N THR A 105 -4.19 18.56 -6.90
CA THR A 105 -5.60 18.27 -6.62
C THR A 105 -5.86 16.77 -6.80
N LEU A 106 -6.22 16.09 -5.72
CA LEU A 106 -6.68 14.71 -5.78
C LEU A 106 -8.18 14.68 -6.06
N TYR A 107 -8.58 14.15 -7.21
CA TYR A 107 -9.98 13.99 -7.56
C TYR A 107 -10.47 12.63 -7.08
N ALA A 108 -11.22 12.60 -5.99
CA ALA A 108 -11.99 11.42 -5.61
C ALA A 108 -13.20 11.34 -6.54
N GLY A 109 -13.30 10.28 -7.35
CA GLY A 109 -14.48 10.04 -8.18
C GLY A 109 -15.71 9.89 -7.28
N GLY A 110 -16.68 10.79 -7.42
CA GLY A 110 -17.97 10.66 -6.74
C GLY A 110 -18.72 9.46 -7.32
N SER A 111 -19.27 8.61 -6.44
CA SER A 111 -20.15 7.52 -6.87
C SER A 111 -21.44 8.10 -7.43
N SER A 112 -21.57 8.14 -8.76
CA SER A 112 -22.87 8.20 -9.41
C SER A 112 -23.52 6.82 -9.28
N SER A 113 -24.44 6.70 -8.32
CA SER A 113 -25.38 5.59 -8.17
C SER A 113 -26.36 5.53 -9.33
#